data_AF-A0A8T0D6H4-F1
#
_entry.id   AF-A0A8T0D6H4-F1
#
_cell.length_a   1.000
_cell.length_b   1.000
_cell.length_c   1.000
_cell.angle_alpha   90.00
_cell.angle_beta   90.00
_cell.angle_gamma   90.00
#
_symmetry.space_group_name_H-M   'P 1'
#
loop_
_entity.id
_entity.type
_entity.pdbx_description
1 polymer ?
#
loop_
_entity_poly.entity_id
_entity_poly.type
_entity_poly.pdbx_seq_one_letter_code
_entity_poly.pdbx_strand_id
1 'polypeptide(L)'
;MDVELNLNPVVKGRIRALKKIQYETLKLEVEFYKELAKLELQFTEKQQPLFRRRQAIVTGHYEPTLEETDWEFSEDDELSPNIILGNEGDAPVNLSLESVDKSTTRGIPGFWLIVLKHAPLICDTIRPTDIPALKCLTDIRSIPIVSNERPGFQLEFEFEPNDYFTNTVLTK
;
A
#
# COMPACT_ATOMS: atom_id res chain seq x y z
N MET A 1 -16.95 35.49 -5.66
CA MET A 1 -16.97 36.96 -5.82
C MET A 1 -16.18 37.24 -7.08
N ASP A 2 -16.84 37.30 -8.23
CA ASP A 2 -16.17 37.65 -9.49
C ASP A 2 -15.75 39.11 -9.39
N VAL A 3 -14.45 39.34 -9.23
CA VAL A 3 -13.88 40.66 -9.41
C VAL A 3 -13.91 40.90 -10.91
N GLU A 4 -14.98 41.51 -11.41
CA GLU A 4 -15.08 41.97 -12.79
C GLU A 4 -14.10 43.13 -12.98
N LEU A 5 -12.83 42.80 -13.18
CA LEU A 5 -11.81 43.75 -13.59
C LEU A 5 -12.24 44.29 -14.95
N ASN A 6 -12.57 45.58 -15.01
CA ASN A 6 -12.92 46.27 -16.25
C ASN A 6 -11.65 46.47 -17.10
N LEU A 7 -11.21 45.40 -17.75
CA LEU A 7 -9.96 45.32 -18.48
C LEU A 7 -10.12 45.84 -19.91
N ASN A 8 -9.12 46.60 -20.38
CA ASN A 8 -9.05 47.03 -21.78
C ASN A 8 -9.04 45.82 -22.74
N PRO A 9 -9.66 45.92 -23.94
CA PRO A 9 -9.68 44.86 -24.94
C PRO A 9 -8.33 44.18 -25.23
N VAL A 10 -7.21 44.92 -25.22
CA VAL A 10 -5.87 44.38 -25.42
C VAL A 10 -5.50 43.39 -24.30
N VAL A 11 -5.80 43.74 -23.05
CA VAL A 11 -5.53 42.88 -21.89
C VAL A 11 -6.44 41.66 -21.90
N LYS A 12 -7.72 41.83 -22.27
CA LYS A 12 -8.66 40.71 -22.47
C LYS A 12 -8.15 39.73 -23.53
N GLY A 13 -7.58 40.23 -24.63
CA GLY A 13 -6.93 39.42 -25.66
C GLY A 13 -5.76 38.58 -25.12
N ARG A 14 -4.88 39.19 -24.32
CA ARG A 14 -3.76 38.50 -23.66
C ARG A 14 -4.25 37.40 -22.71
N ILE A 15 -5.27 37.70 -21.88
CA ILE A 15 -5.86 36.70 -20.97
C ILE A 15 -6.46 35.53 -21.76
N ARG A 16 -7.13 35.79 -22.88
CA ARG A 16 -7.65 34.71 -23.74
C ARG A 16 -6.54 33.83 -24.29
N ALA A 17 -5.41 34.42 -24.69
CA ALA A 17 -4.24 33.67 -25.12
C ALA A 17 -3.65 32.82 -23.97
N LEU A 18 -3.51 33.38 -22.76
CA LEU A 18 -3.06 32.63 -21.58
C LEU A 18 -4.00 31.48 -21.21
N LYS A 19 -5.33 31.69 -21.28
CA LYS A 19 -6.30 30.61 -21.07
C LYS A 19 -6.16 29.49 -22.10
N LYS A 20 -5.85 29.83 -23.36
CA LYS A 20 -5.57 28.82 -24.40
C LYS A 20 -4.30 28.04 -24.07
N ILE A 21 -3.23 28.71 -23.64
CA ILE A 21 -1.99 28.04 -23.22
C ILE A 21 -2.28 27.09 -22.05
N GLN A 22 -2.99 27.55 -21.02
CA GLN A 22 -3.39 26.71 -19.88
C GLN A 22 -4.19 25.48 -20.32
N TYR A 23 -5.09 25.63 -21.28
CA TYR A 23 -5.85 24.52 -21.82
C TYR A 23 -4.97 23.48 -22.53
N GLU A 24 -3.96 23.91 -23.31
CA GLU A 24 -3.01 22.98 -23.93
C GLU A 24 -2.10 22.31 -22.89
N THR A 25 -1.71 23.02 -21.82
CA THR A 25 -0.98 22.43 -20.68
C THR A 25 -1.80 21.32 -20.01
N LEU A 26 -3.08 21.57 -19.74
CA LEU A 26 -3.97 20.57 -19.15
C LEU A 26 -4.12 19.32 -20.02
N LYS A 27 -4.13 19.45 -21.35
CA LYS A 27 -4.14 18.28 -22.25
C LYS A 27 -2.89 17.42 -22.09
N LEU A 28 -1.72 18.06 -21.96
CA LEU A 28 -0.46 17.34 -21.74
C LEU A 28 -0.45 16.65 -20.37
N GLU A 29 -0.96 17.30 -19.33
CA GLU A 29 -1.09 16.69 -18.00
C GLU A 29 -2.01 15.46 -18.03
N VAL A 30 -3.15 15.53 -18.75
CA VAL A 30 -4.05 14.39 -18.92
C VAL A 30 -3.32 13.21 -19.59
N GLU A 31 -2.48 13.46 -20.59
CA GLU A 31 -1.71 12.41 -21.24
C GLU A 31 -0.64 11.82 -20.32
N PHE A 32 0.06 12.67 -19.55
CA PHE A 32 1.02 12.24 -18.54
C PHE A 32 0.39 11.29 -17.52
N TYR A 33 -0.77 11.64 -16.95
CA TYR A 33 -1.45 10.79 -15.96
C TYR A 33 -1.93 9.46 -16.55
N LYS A 34 -2.28 9.42 -17.85
CA LYS A 34 -2.59 8.15 -18.51
C LYS A 34 -1.38 7.24 -18.63
N GLU A 35 -0.22 7.79 -19.02
CA GLU A 35 1.02 7.00 -19.10
C GLU A 35 1.48 6.55 -17.71
N LEU A 36 1.34 7.40 -16.69
CA LEU A 36 1.61 7.04 -15.30
C LEU A 36 0.72 5.86 -14.85
N ALA A 37 -0.59 5.92 -15.11
CA ALA A 37 -1.51 4.84 -14.75
C ALA A 37 -1.17 3.50 -15.44
N LYS A 38 -0.72 3.55 -16.70
CA LYS A 38 -0.21 2.35 -17.40
C LYS A 38 1.04 1.79 -16.71
N LEU A 39 1.95 2.66 -16.30
CA LEU A 39 3.17 2.26 -15.60
C LEU A 39 2.86 1.65 -14.22
N GLU A 40 1.96 2.26 -13.46
CA GLU A 40 1.49 1.73 -12.17
C GLU A 40 0.89 0.33 -12.32
N LEU A 41 0.08 0.10 -13.37
CA LEU A 41 -0.48 -1.22 -13.65
C LEU A 41 0.62 -2.25 -13.94
N GLN A 42 1.61 -1.90 -14.77
CA GLN A 42 2.73 -2.80 -15.09
C GLN A 42 3.54 -3.21 -13.85
N PHE A 43 3.79 -2.27 -12.94
CA PHE A 43 4.53 -2.59 -11.72
C PHE A 43 3.66 -3.33 -10.70
N THR A 44 2.36 -3.04 -10.65
CA THR A 44 1.40 -3.82 -9.85
C THR A 44 1.44 -5.29 -10.26
N GLU A 45 1.40 -5.60 -11.56
CA GLU A 45 1.50 -6.98 -12.07
C GLU A 45 2.81 -7.67 -11.66
N LYS A 46 3.93 -6.94 -11.66
CA LYS A 46 5.24 -7.45 -11.22
C LYS A 46 5.30 -7.70 -9.71
N GLN A 47 4.56 -6.92 -8.91
CA GLN A 47 4.50 -7.09 -7.46
C GLN A 47 3.59 -8.26 -7.03
N GLN A 48 2.58 -8.62 -7.83
CA GLN A 48 1.66 -9.72 -7.53
C GLN A 48 2.34 -11.05 -7.13
N PRO A 49 3.34 -11.58 -7.86
CA PRO A 49 4.02 -12.82 -7.44
C PRO A 49 4.71 -12.67 -6.07
N LEU A 50 5.29 -11.50 -5.77
CA LEU A 50 5.92 -11.23 -4.48
C LEU A 50 4.88 -11.20 -3.35
N PHE A 51 3.73 -10.57 -3.59
CA PHE A 51 2.66 -10.53 -2.59
C PHE A 51 2.00 -11.88 -2.36
N ARG A 52 1.82 -12.70 -3.40
CA ARG A 52 1.37 -14.10 -3.25
C ARG A 52 2.37 -14.94 -2.46
N ARG A 53 3.66 -14.78 -2.73
CA ARG A 53 4.75 -15.44 -1.97
C ARG A 53 4.69 -15.03 -0.50
N ARG A 54 4.58 -13.74 -0.21
CA ARG A 54 4.41 -13.20 1.15
C ARG A 54 3.17 -13.79 1.84
N GLN A 55 2.02 -13.79 1.18
CA GLN A 55 0.80 -14.38 1.73
C GLN A 55 1.00 -15.86 2.10
N ALA A 56 1.64 -16.64 1.22
CA ALA A 56 1.93 -18.04 1.46
C ALA A 56 2.85 -18.26 2.67
N ILE A 57 3.85 -17.39 2.87
CA ILE A 57 4.74 -17.42 4.05
C ILE A 57 3.95 -17.06 5.32
N VAL A 58 3.23 -15.94 5.29
CA VAL A 58 2.45 -15.43 6.43
C VAL A 58 1.43 -16.47 6.91
N THR A 59 0.81 -17.20 5.99
CA THR A 59 -0.19 -18.24 6.30
C THR A 59 0.41 -19.64 6.51
N GLY A 60 1.73 -19.80 6.33
CA GLY A 60 2.42 -21.08 6.46
C GLY A 60 2.06 -22.12 5.39
N HIS A 61 1.62 -21.67 4.21
CA HIS A 61 1.47 -22.52 3.02
C HIS A 61 2.79 -22.69 2.24
N TYR A 62 3.79 -21.87 2.55
CA TYR A 62 5.13 -21.95 1.97
C TYR A 62 6.18 -21.68 3.04
N GLU A 63 7.17 -22.58 3.14
CA GLU A 63 8.33 -22.41 4.02
C GLU A 63 9.50 -21.83 3.20
N PRO A 64 10.09 -20.69 3.60
CA PRO A 64 11.22 -20.08 2.90
C PRO A 64 12.42 -21.02 2.75
N THR A 65 13.13 -20.93 1.62
CA THR A 65 14.41 -21.65 1.45
C THR A 65 15.54 -20.96 2.23
N LEU A 66 16.64 -21.69 2.44
CA LEU A 66 17.85 -21.09 3.01
C LEU A 66 18.33 -19.86 2.23
N GLU A 67 18.30 -19.92 0.90
CA GLU A 67 18.66 -18.80 0.02
C GLU A 67 17.75 -17.57 0.22
N GLU A 68 16.44 -17.77 0.43
CA GLU A 68 15.51 -16.67 0.70
C GLU A 68 15.70 -16.04 2.08
N THR A 69 16.29 -16.78 3.02
CA THR A 69 16.60 -16.28 4.37
C THR A 69 18.02 -15.75 4.51
N ASP A 70 18.93 -16.13 3.61
CA ASP A 70 20.34 -15.73 3.58
C ASP A 70 20.50 -14.41 2.82
N TRP A 71 19.81 -13.38 3.31
CA TRP A 71 19.83 -12.04 2.75
C TRP A 71 19.80 -10.98 3.85
N GLU A 72 20.70 -10.02 3.74
CA GLU A 72 20.84 -8.90 4.67
C GLU A 72 20.86 -7.58 3.90
N PHE A 73 20.29 -6.54 4.51
CA PHE A 73 20.43 -5.18 3.99
C PHE A 73 21.85 -4.69 4.26
N SER A 74 22.52 -4.10 3.26
CA SER A 74 23.75 -3.38 3.56
C SER A 74 23.43 -2.08 4.30
N GLU A 75 24.33 -1.63 5.17
CA GLU A 75 24.18 -0.35 5.89
C GLU A 75 24.06 0.85 4.92
N ASP A 76 24.64 0.72 3.71
CA ASP A 76 24.57 1.70 2.63
C ASP A 76 23.37 1.49 1.67
N ASP A 77 22.47 0.54 1.94
CA ASP A 77 21.31 0.30 1.07
C ASP A 77 20.24 1.39 1.29
N GLU A 78 20.00 2.21 0.26
CA GLU A 78 18.93 3.21 0.24
C GLU A 78 17.53 2.60 0.42
N LEU A 79 17.39 1.29 0.21
CA LEU A 79 16.17 0.51 0.42
C LEU A 79 16.09 -0.16 1.80
N SER A 80 17.02 0.13 2.72
CA SER A 80 16.97 -0.44 4.07
C SER A 80 15.64 -0.10 4.77
N PRO A 81 15.04 -1.01 5.56
CA PRO A 81 13.73 -0.79 6.16
C PRO A 81 13.70 0.43 7.08
N ASN A 82 14.85 0.72 7.71
CA ASN A 82 15.05 1.87 8.58
C ASN A 82 14.89 3.18 7.80
N ILE A 83 15.34 3.25 6.54
CA ILE A 83 15.21 4.43 5.67
C ILE A 83 13.81 4.49 5.04
N ILE A 84 13.30 3.37 4.52
CA ILE A 84 12.04 3.33 3.74
C ILE A 84 10.79 3.53 4.62
N LEU A 85 10.76 2.94 5.82
CA LEU A 85 9.56 2.94 6.66
C LEU A 85 9.49 4.14 7.62
N GLY A 86 10.55 4.94 7.75
CA GLY A 86 10.59 6.07 8.69
C GLY A 86 10.40 5.68 10.15
N ASN A 87 10.59 4.39 10.48
CA ASN A 87 10.47 3.84 11.83
C ASN A 87 11.79 4.01 12.61
N GLU A 88 12.27 5.26 12.73
CA GLU A 88 13.35 5.59 13.67
C GLU A 88 12.85 5.40 15.12
N GLY A 89 12.85 4.15 15.61
CA GLY A 89 12.37 3.84 16.96
C GLY A 89 12.02 2.38 17.23
N ASP A 90 11.87 1.53 16.21
CA ASP A 90 11.71 0.10 16.46
C ASP A 90 13.05 -0.51 16.92
N ALA A 91 13.00 -1.28 18.00
CA ALA A 91 14.16 -2.00 18.51
C ALA A 91 14.71 -2.92 17.41
N PRO A 92 16.05 -3.08 17.29
CA PRO A 92 16.60 -4.06 16.37
C PRO A 92 15.95 -5.40 16.68
N VAL A 93 15.26 -5.99 15.68
CA VAL A 93 14.71 -7.33 15.82
C VAL A 93 15.92 -8.25 15.95
N ASN A 94 16.24 -8.65 17.17
CA ASN A 94 17.24 -9.67 17.42
C ASN A 94 16.65 -10.99 16.89
N LEU A 95 16.95 -11.28 15.63
CA LEU A 95 16.58 -12.51 14.92
C LEU A 95 17.39 -13.71 15.40
N SER A 96 18.03 -13.65 16.58
CA SER A 96 18.72 -14.80 17.16
C SER A 96 17.76 -15.98 17.21
N LEU A 97 17.99 -16.95 16.30
CA LEU A 97 17.28 -18.22 16.19
C LEU A 97 17.64 -19.11 17.39
N GLU A 98 17.31 -18.67 18.60
CA GLU A 98 17.32 -19.54 19.77
C GLU A 98 16.13 -20.48 19.66
N SER A 99 16.43 -21.71 19.22
CA SER A 99 15.59 -22.91 19.16
C SER A 99 14.13 -22.73 19.62
N VAL A 100 13.31 -22.11 18.78
CA VAL A 100 11.85 -22.23 18.90
C VAL A 100 11.51 -23.63 18.42
N ASP A 101 10.89 -24.39 19.31
CA ASP A 101 10.44 -25.76 19.10
C ASP A 101 9.70 -25.87 17.74
N LYS A 102 10.32 -26.52 16.75
CA LYS A 102 9.93 -26.54 15.31
C LYS A 102 8.57 -27.22 15.03
N SER A 103 7.75 -27.48 16.04
CA SER A 103 6.65 -28.44 15.93
C SER A 103 5.23 -27.86 15.99
N THR A 104 5.01 -26.55 16.21
CA THR A 104 3.63 -26.06 16.44
C THR A 104 3.19 -24.74 15.78
N THR A 105 4.09 -23.87 15.34
CA THR A 105 3.67 -22.55 14.81
C THR A 105 3.57 -22.57 13.28
N ARG A 106 2.36 -22.57 12.74
CA ARG A 106 2.11 -22.43 11.29
C ARG A 106 2.12 -20.95 10.89
N GLY A 107 2.97 -20.60 9.93
CA GLY A 107 3.06 -19.24 9.38
C GLY A 107 3.54 -18.21 10.39
N ILE A 108 3.07 -16.96 10.26
CA ILE A 108 3.40 -15.83 11.13
C ILE A 108 2.12 -15.32 11.82
N PRO A 109 1.77 -15.83 13.01
CA PRO A 109 0.54 -15.46 13.69
C PRO A 109 0.44 -13.96 13.97
N GLY A 110 -0.70 -13.36 13.60
CA GLY A 110 -0.97 -11.94 13.87
C GLY A 110 -0.11 -10.95 13.07
N PHE A 111 0.56 -11.40 12.00
CA PHE A 111 1.41 -10.57 11.14
C PHE A 111 0.76 -9.21 10.80
N TRP A 112 -0.44 -9.23 10.23
CA TRP A 112 -1.12 -8.01 9.81
C TRP A 112 -1.60 -7.14 10.97
N LEU A 113 -2.03 -7.73 12.08
CA LEU A 113 -2.36 -6.96 13.28
C LEU A 113 -1.14 -6.19 13.79
N ILE A 114 0.04 -6.83 13.79
CA ILE A 114 1.29 -6.20 14.20
C ILE A 114 1.63 -5.07 13.22
N VAL A 115 1.60 -5.33 11.91
CA VAL A 115 1.85 -4.32 10.88
C VAL A 115 0.93 -3.10 11.05
N LEU A 116 -0.39 -3.32 11.19
CA LEU A 116 -1.37 -2.24 11.32
C LEU A 116 -1.21 -1.47 12.65
N LYS A 117 -0.74 -2.11 13.72
CA LYS A 117 -0.45 -1.44 15.00
C LYS A 117 0.79 -0.55 14.97
N HIS A 118 1.74 -0.83 14.07
CA HIS A 118 2.94 0.00 13.90
C HIS A 118 2.76 1.05 12.78
N ALA A 119 1.66 1.00 12.02
CA ALA A 119 1.34 2.00 11.01
C ALA A 119 0.80 3.30 11.67
N PRO A 120 1.52 4.45 11.59
CA PRO A 120 1.20 5.65 12.38
C PRO A 120 -0.19 6.24 12.16
N LEU A 121 -0.76 6.05 10.95
CA LEU A 121 -2.09 6.57 10.62
C LEU A 121 -3.24 5.61 10.96
N ILE A 122 -2.92 4.36 11.33
CA ILE A 122 -3.91 3.29 11.53
C ILE A 122 -3.95 2.86 13.00
N CYS A 123 -2.83 2.91 13.72
CA CYS A 123 -2.70 2.37 15.07
C CYS A 123 -3.78 2.90 16.04
N ASP A 124 -4.04 4.21 16.03
CA ASP A 124 -5.03 4.87 16.89
C ASP A 124 -6.49 4.53 16.54
N THR A 125 -6.73 3.94 15.36
CA THR A 125 -8.07 3.52 14.93
C THR A 125 -8.45 2.13 15.46
N ILE A 126 -7.46 1.34 15.91
CA ILE A 126 -7.67 -0.05 16.35
C ILE A 126 -8.02 -0.08 17.83
N ARG A 127 -9.24 -0.53 18.16
CA ARG A 127 -9.68 -0.67 19.56
C ARG A 127 -9.40 -2.08 20.09
N PRO A 128 -9.37 -2.28 21.43
CA PRO A 128 -9.17 -3.60 22.02
C PRO A 128 -10.19 -4.65 21.56
N THR A 129 -11.41 -4.25 21.23
CA THR A 129 -12.47 -5.12 20.72
C THR A 129 -12.22 -5.62 19.29
N ASP A 130 -11.41 -4.89 18.52
CA ASP A 130 -11.14 -5.21 17.12
C ASP A 130 -9.98 -6.22 17.00
N ILE A 131 -9.11 -6.28 18.03
CA ILE A 131 -7.92 -7.15 18.08
C ILE A 131 -8.23 -8.62 17.76
N PRO A 132 -9.23 -9.27 18.37
CA PRO A 132 -9.48 -10.68 18.12
C PRO A 132 -9.88 -10.99 16.66
N ALA A 133 -10.65 -10.12 16.02
CA ALA A 133 -11.01 -10.27 14.62
C ALA A 133 -9.80 -10.00 13.70
N LEU A 134 -9.00 -8.98 14.00
CA LEU A 134 -7.78 -8.65 13.24
C LEU A 134 -6.69 -9.72 13.36
N LYS A 135 -6.71 -10.57 14.39
CA LYS A 135 -5.82 -11.75 14.46
C LYS A 135 -6.11 -12.78 13.36
N CYS A 136 -7.35 -12.81 12.85
CA CYS A 136 -7.76 -13.69 11.76
C CYS A 136 -7.47 -13.10 10.37
N LEU A 137 -6.90 -11.90 10.29
CA LEU A 137 -6.56 -11.23 9.02
C LEU A 137 -5.32 -11.91 8.40
N THR A 138 -5.48 -12.48 7.21
CA THR A 138 -4.43 -13.25 6.51
C THR A 138 -3.78 -12.47 5.38
N ASP A 139 -4.49 -11.54 4.75
CA ASP A 139 -3.95 -10.71 3.67
C ASP A 139 -4.63 -9.35 3.56
N ILE A 140 -3.88 -8.37 3.06
CA ILE A 140 -4.41 -7.06 2.64
C ILE A 140 -3.90 -6.78 1.24
N ARG A 141 -4.83 -6.57 0.30
CA ARG A 141 -4.54 -6.30 -1.11
C ARG A 141 -5.06 -4.94 -1.55
N SER A 142 -4.31 -4.27 -2.42
CA SER A 142 -4.79 -3.13 -3.19
C SER A 142 -5.04 -3.59 -4.62
N ILE A 143 -6.30 -3.52 -5.05
CA ILE A 143 -6.73 -3.94 -6.38
C ILE A 143 -7.04 -2.69 -7.19
N PRO A 144 -6.37 -2.46 -8.33
CA PRO A 144 -6.70 -1.34 -9.20
C PRO A 144 -8.13 -1.50 -9.75
N ILE A 145 -8.93 -0.45 -9.63
CA ILE A 145 -10.29 -0.40 -10.16
C ILE A 145 -10.44 0.80 -11.09
N VAL A 146 -11.33 0.68 -12.08
CA VAL A 146 -11.71 1.81 -12.93
C VAL A 146 -13.19 2.05 -12.75
N SER A 147 -13.54 3.23 -12.25
CA SER A 147 -14.93 3.65 -12.04
C SER A 147 -15.19 4.96 -12.76
N ASN A 148 -16.20 4.99 -13.63
CA ASN A 148 -16.54 6.16 -14.46
C ASN A 148 -15.32 6.76 -15.19
N GLU A 149 -14.50 5.90 -15.81
CA GLU A 149 -13.26 6.28 -16.52
C GLU A 149 -12.18 6.94 -15.63
N ARG A 150 -12.36 6.92 -14.31
CA ARG A 150 -11.36 7.38 -13.35
C ARG A 150 -10.65 6.19 -12.72
N PRO A 151 -9.30 6.16 -12.76
CA PRO A 151 -8.54 5.15 -12.04
C PRO A 151 -8.72 5.34 -10.53
N GLY A 152 -8.78 4.24 -9.82
CA GLY A 152 -8.81 4.18 -8.36
C GLY A 152 -8.28 2.83 -7.88
N PHE A 153 -8.43 2.56 -6.59
CA PHE A 153 -8.08 1.28 -6.01
C PHE A 153 -9.13 0.88 -4.99
N GLN A 154 -9.31 -0.43 -4.84
CA GLN A 154 -10.10 -1.06 -3.79
C GLN A 154 -9.14 -1.76 -2.84
N LEU A 155 -9.36 -1.59 -1.53
CA LEU A 155 -8.65 -2.39 -0.54
C LEU A 155 -9.46 -3.63 -0.22
N GLU A 156 -8.82 -4.80 -0.26
CA GLU A 156 -9.41 -6.07 0.16
C GLU A 156 -8.69 -6.57 1.42
N PHE A 157 -9.46 -6.93 2.43
CA PHE A 157 -9.00 -7.50 3.69
C PHE A 157 -9.51 -8.93 3.77
N GLU A 158 -8.62 -9.91 3.64
CA GLU A 158 -8.97 -11.33 3.67
C GLU A 158 -8.80 -11.91 5.08
N PHE A 159 -9.83 -12.61 5.54
CA PHE A 159 -9.90 -13.20 6.86
C PHE A 159 -10.12 -14.71 6.76
N GLU A 160 -9.50 -15.44 7.69
CA GLU A 160 -9.91 -16.80 7.99
C GLU A 160 -11.30 -16.85 8.64
N PRO A 161 -12.00 -18.00 8.56
CA PRO A 161 -13.24 -18.21 9.31
C PRO A 161 -13.09 -17.83 10.77
N ASN A 162 -13.98 -16.99 11.28
CA ASN A 162 -13.89 -16.41 12.62
C ASN A 162 -15.27 -16.22 13.25
N ASP A 163 -15.30 -15.94 14.55
CA ASP A 163 -16.54 -15.83 15.34
C ASP A 163 -17.24 -14.46 15.25
N TYR A 164 -16.68 -13.50 14.51
CA TYR A 164 -17.14 -12.10 14.50
C TYR A 164 -18.00 -11.77 13.28
N PHE A 165 -17.67 -12.33 12.11
CA PHE A 165 -18.42 -12.14 10.87
C PHE A 165 -18.21 -13.32 9.91
N THR A 166 -19.13 -13.45 8.95
CA THR A 166 -19.11 -14.54 7.97
C THR A 166 -18.35 -14.20 6.68
N ASN A 167 -18.05 -12.93 6.45
CA ASN A 167 -17.32 -12.47 5.27
C ASN A 167 -15.88 -12.98 5.28
N THR A 168 -15.45 -13.65 4.23
CA THR A 168 -14.04 -14.01 4.04
C THR A 168 -13.21 -12.83 3.53
N VAL A 169 -13.83 -11.89 2.81
CA VAL A 169 -13.18 -10.67 2.32
C VAL A 169 -14.05 -9.46 2.62
N LEU A 170 -13.46 -8.45 3.27
CA LEU A 170 -14.04 -7.12 3.43
C LEU A 170 -13.40 -6.18 2.42
N THR A 171 -14.19 -5.34 1.76
CA THR A 171 -13.72 -4.41 0.73
C THR A 171 -14.01 -2.96 1.10
N LYS A 172 -13.10 -2.05 0.72
CA LYS A 172 -13.20 -0.60 0.92
C LYS A 172 -12.92 0.13 -0.38
#